data_AF-A0A151A756-F1
#
_entry.id   AF-A0A151A756-F1
#
_cell.length_a   1.000
_cell.length_b   1.000
_cell.length_c   1.000
_cell.angle_alpha   90.00
_cell.angle_beta   90.00
_cell.angle_gamma   90.00
#
_symmetry.space_group_name_H-M   'P 1'
#
loop_
_entity.id
_entity.type
_entity.pdbx_description
1 polymer ?
#
loop_
_entity_poly.entity_id
_entity_poly.type
_entity_poly.pdbx_seq_one_letter_code
_entity_poly.pdbx_strand_id
1 'polypeptide(L)' 'MLYGKTKQGTIEHAANATKCCNYYCPLCYQKLILKQGKYKRAHFAHFEISCTHKEESYVHYQAKYSLG' A
#
# COMPACT_ATOMS: atom_id res chain seq x y z
N MET A 1 -1.08 -3.38 4.08
CA MET A 1 -0.90 -3.51 2.61
C MET A 1 0.54 -3.83 2.28
N LEU A 2 0.78 -4.65 1.26
CA LEU A 2 2.13 -4.96 0.78
C LEU A 2 2.57 -4.09 -0.41
N TYR A 3 1.64 -3.36 -1.03
CA TYR A 3 1.90 -2.54 -2.20
C TYR A 3 1.43 -1.09 -1.95
N GLY A 4 2.18 -0.14 -2.48
CA GLY A 4 1.88 1.29 -2.44
C GLY A 4 2.25 1.93 -3.77
N LYS A 5 1.56 2.99 -4.13
CA LYS A 5 1.80 3.76 -5.36
C LYS A 5 2.72 4.94 -5.04
N THR A 6 3.78 5.14 -5.82
CA THR A 6 4.64 6.32 -5.71
C THR A 6 3.98 7.54 -6.35
N LYS A 7 4.53 8.74 -6.12
CA LYS A 7 4.05 9.97 -6.79
C LYS A 7 4.15 9.87 -8.33
N GLN A 8 5.07 9.07 -8.86
CA GLN A 8 5.24 8.83 -10.30
C GLN A 8 4.18 7.88 -10.87
N GLY A 9 3.36 7.28 -10.01
CA GLY A 9 2.30 6.36 -10.40
C GLY A 9 2.69 4.88 -10.44
N THR A 10 3.94 4.56 -10.11
CA THR A 10 4.44 3.18 -10.09
C THR A 10 4.01 2.46 -8.81
N ILE A 11 3.60 1.19 -8.93
CA ILE A 11 3.30 0.33 -7.79
C ILE A 11 4.59 -0.30 -7.28
N GLU A 12 4.90 -0.06 -6.01
CA GLU A 12 6.09 -0.57 -5.34
C GLU A 12 5.69 -1.48 -4.17
N HIS A 13 6.43 -2.57 -3.99
CA HIS A 13 6.23 -3.48 -2.88
C HIS A 13 6.94 -2.95 -1.63
N ALA A 14 6.29 -3.06 -0.47
CA ALA A 14 6.77 -2.52 0.80
C ALA A 14 8.15 -3.04 1.22
N ALA A 15 8.55 -4.24 0.77
CA ALA A 15 9.88 -4.78 1.04
C ALA A 15 11.01 -4.04 0.29
N ASN A 16 10.69 -3.44 -0.87
CA ASN A 16 11.63 -2.67 -1.69
C ASN A 16 11.47 -1.16 -1.46
N ALA A 17 10.48 -0.78 -0.65
CA ALA A 17 10.14 0.60 -0.41
C ALA A 17 11.09 1.28 0.58
N THR A 18 11.34 2.56 0.35
CA THR A 18 12.25 3.38 1.15
C THR A 18 11.46 4.37 1.99
N LYS A 19 11.73 4.47 3.30
CA LYS A 19 11.00 5.37 4.22
C LYS A 19 11.05 6.85 3.83
N CYS A 20 12.05 7.26 3.04
CA CYS A 20 12.20 8.63 2.55
C CYS A 20 11.20 8.99 1.42
N CYS A 21 10.52 8.01 0.84
CA CYS A 21 9.56 8.23 -0.24
C CYS A 21 8.14 8.35 0.30
N ASN A 22 7.35 9.21 -0.35
CA ASN A 22 5.91 9.30 -0.10
C ASN A 22 5.19 8.24 -0.94
N TYR A 23 4.46 7.36 -0.26
CA TYR A 23 3.63 6.34 -0.88
C TYR A 23 2.16 6.66 -0.68
N TYR A 24 1.35 6.19 -1.61
CA TYR A 24 -0.09 6.43 -1.66
C TYR A 24 -0.82 5.13 -1.90
N CYS A 25 -2.02 5.01 -1.36
CA CYS A 25 -2.87 3.87 -1.59
C CYS A 25 -3.31 3.87 -3.05
N PRO A 26 -3.11 2.80 -3.82
CA PRO A 26 -3.60 2.73 -5.19
C PRO A 26 -5.13 2.70 -5.29
N LEU A 27 -5.83 2.42 -4.18
CA LEU A 27 -7.28 2.29 -4.14
C LEU A 27 -7.98 3.60 -3.72
N CYS A 28 -7.52 4.23 -2.64
CA CYS A 28 -8.14 5.46 -2.12
C CYS A 28 -7.28 6.72 -2.31
N TYR A 29 -6.10 6.60 -2.92
CA TYR A 29 -5.16 7.70 -3.14
C TYR A 29 -4.67 8.43 -1.87
N GLN A 30 -5.01 7.92 -0.68
CA GLN A 30 -4.55 8.48 0.58
C GLN A 30 -3.10 8.11 0.87
N LYS A 31 -2.41 8.96 1.65
CA LYS A 31 -1.02 8.76 2.02
C LYS A 31 -0.84 7.50 2.86
N LEU A 32 0.16 6.71 2.52
CA LEU A 32 0.59 5.50 3.22
C LEU A 32 1.89 5.76 3.99
N ILE A 33 2.01 5.10 5.14
CA ILE A 33 3.25 5.02 5.92
C ILE A 33 3.88 3.66 5.70
N LEU A 34 5.16 3.65 5.35
CA LEU A 34 5.96 2.44 5.33
C LEU A 34 6.36 2.03 6.76
N LYS A 35 5.75 0.96 7.28
CA LYS A 35 6.15 0.31 8.52
C LYS A 35 7.11 -0.83 8.21
N GLN A 36 8.40 -0.56 8.39
CA GLN A 36 9.48 -1.54 8.30
C GLN A 36 10.22 -1.55 9.63
N GLY A 37 10.19 -2.69 10.31
CA GLY A 37 10.89 -2.94 11.58
C GLY A 37 11.80 -4.14 11.45
N LYS A 38 12.67 -4.35 12.44
CA LYS A 38 13.68 -5.42 12.44
C LYS A 38 13.08 -6.84 12.45
N TYR A 39 11.89 -6.99 13.03
CA TYR A 39 11.23 -8.29 13.24
C TYR A 39 9.94 -8.48 12.42
N LYS A 40 9.35 -7.41 11.90
CA LYS A 40 8.08 -7.46 11.17
C LYS A 40 8.32 -7.18 9.69
N ARG A 41 7.68 -7.98 8.83
CA ARG A 41 7.67 -7.76 7.38
C ARG A 41 7.27 -6.32 7.08
N ALA A 42 8.02 -5.69 6.18
CA ALA A 42 7.72 -4.35 5.71
C ALA A 42 6.31 -4.33 5.10
N HIS A 43 5.49 -3.38 5.54
CA HIS A 43 4.14 -3.19 5.03
C HIS A 43 3.75 -1.72 5.07
N PHE A 44 2.87 -1.33 4.16
CA PHE A 44 2.23 -0.04 4.18
C PHE A 44 0.98 -0.05 5.07
N ALA A 45 0.81 1.03 5.83
CA ALA A 45 -0.36 1.30 6.67
C ALA A 45 -0.94 2.68 6.34
N HIS A 46 -2.27 2.81 6.38
CA HIS A 46 -2.93 4.11 6.27
C HIS A 46 -2.74 4.92 7.56
N PHE A 47 -2.65 6.25 7.44
CA PHE A 47 -2.69 7.16 8.59
C PHE A 47 -4.11 7.26 9.17
N GLU A 48 -5.11 7.30 8.29
CA GLU A 48 -6.53 7.35 8.66
C GLU A 48 -7.26 6.08 8.23
N ILE A 49 -8.18 5.59 9.07
CA ILE A 49 -8.96 4.36 8.86
C ILE A 49 -10.07 4.56 7.80
N SER A 50 -10.20 5.75 7.22
CA SER A 50 -11.19 6.09 6.19
C SER A 50 -11.07 5.27 4.89
N CYS A 51 -10.04 4.44 4.73
CA CYS A 51 -9.98 3.53 3.61
C CYS A 51 -10.99 2.38 3.77
N THR A 52 -12.04 2.40 2.94
CA THR A 52 -13.05 1.33 2.81
C THR A 52 -12.44 -0.04 2.53
N HIS A 53 -11.22 -0.08 1.99
CA HIS A 53 -10.49 -1.28 1.59
C HIS A 53 -9.38 -1.66 2.59
N LYS A 54 -9.45 -1.20 3.85
CA LYS A 54 -8.41 -1.44 4.87
C LYS A 54 -8.10 -2.94 5.12
N GLU A 55 -9.08 -3.81 4.91
CA GLU A 55 -8.98 -5.26 5.16
C GLU A 55 -8.64 -6.05 3.89
N GLU A 56 -8.83 -5.46 2.71
CA GLU A 56 -8.46 -6.07 1.44
C GLU A 56 -7.03 -5.65 1.04
N SER A 57 -6.15 -6.63 0.89
CA SER A 57 -4.86 -6.38 0.26
C SER A 57 -5.06 -5.97 -1.20
N TYR A 58 -4.20 -5.10 -1.74
CA TYR A 58 -4.25 -4.70 -3.15
C TYR A 58 -4.35 -5.89 -4.12
N VAL A 59 -3.64 -6.98 -3.83
CA VAL A 59 -3.71 -8.25 -4.59
C VAL A 59 -5.09 -8.88 -4.54
N HIS A 60 -5.77 -8.83 -3.39
CA HIS A 60 -7.10 -9.38 -3.22
C HIS A 60 -8.15 -8.53 -3.94
N TYR A 61 -8.01 -7.21 -3.86
CA TYR A 61 -8.83 -6.27 -4.62
C TYR A 61 -8.65 -6.47 -6.15
N GLN A 62 -7.40 -6.57 -6.63
CA GLN A 62 -7.15 -6.88 -8.04
C GLN A 62 -7.78 -8.21 -8.44
N ALA A 63 -7.59 -9.28 -7.66
CA ALA A 63 -8.18 -10.58 -7.99
C ALA A 63 -9.73 -10.55 -8.01
N LYS A 64 -10.35 -9.71 -7.17
CA LYS A 64 -11.80 -9.57 -7.06
C LYS A 64 -12.43 -8.70 -8.15
N TYR A 65 -11.74 -7.65 -8.59
CA TYR A 65 -12.27 -6.66 -9.53
C TYR A 65 -11.59 -6.66 -10.89
N SER A 66 -10.51 -7.42 -11.08
CA SER A 66 -10.04 -7.85 -12.40
C SER A 66 -10.92 -9.01 -12.87
N LEU A 67 -12.19 -8.69 -13.17
CA LEU A 67 -12.95 -9.44 -14.16
C LEU A 67 -12.30 -9.12 -15.51
N GLY A 68 -11.81 -10.16 -16.18
CA GLY A 68 -11.28 -10.08 -17.54
C GLY A 68 -12.32 -9.69 -18.57
#